data_AF-A0A838W1H5-F1
#
_entry.id   AF-A0A838W1H5-F1
#
_cell.length_a   1.000
_cell.length_b   1.000
_cell.length_c   1.000
_cell.angle_alpha   90.00
_cell.angle_beta   90.00
_cell.angle_gamma   90.00
#
_symmetry.space_group_name_H-M   'P 1'
#
loop_
_entity.id
_entity.type
_entity.pdbx_description
1 polymer ?
#
loop_
_entity_poly.entity_id
_entity_poly.type
_entity_poly.pdbx_seq_one_letter_code
_entity_poly.pdbx_strand_id
1 'polypeptide(L)' 'MYSGRTQREKDQLAEAITENMVKILGVKREEVIVVFTEAAHGNWYASGVRL' A
#
# COMPACT_ATOMS: atom_id res chain seq x y z
N MET A 1 -5.61 -1.61 -2.97
CA MET A 1 -4.94 -2.51 -3.92
C MET A 1 -5.76 -3.78 -4.10
N TYR A 2 -5.54 -4.55 -5.17
CA TYR A 2 -6.17 -5.85 -5.32
C TYR A 2 -5.71 -6.82 -4.21
N SER A 3 -6.64 -7.63 -3.70
CA SER A 3 -6.31 -8.71 -2.77
C SER A 3 -5.44 -9.78 -3.44
N GLY A 4 -4.67 -10.52 -2.64
CA GLY A 4 -3.91 -11.69 -3.11
C GLY A 4 -2.40 -11.57 -2.94
N ARG A 5 -1.90 -10.43 -2.43
CA ARG A 5 -0.51 -10.31 -1.99
C ARG A 5 -0.31 -10.99 -0.65
N THR A 6 0.84 -11.63 -0.52
CA THR A 6 1.29 -12.25 0.73
C THR A 6 1.60 -11.17 1.76
N GLN A 7 1.58 -11.55 3.04
CA GLN A 7 1.97 -10.62 4.11
C GLN A 7 3.41 -10.13 3.93
N ARG A 8 4.34 -11.00 3.52
CA ARG A 8 5.74 -10.65 3.25
C ARG A 8 5.90 -9.58 2.18
N GLU A 9 5.15 -9.65 1.08
CA GLU A 9 5.18 -8.61 0.04
C GLU A 9 4.67 -7.26 0.58
N LYS A 10 3.64 -7.27 1.43
CA LYS A 10 3.12 -6.05 2.08
C LYS A 10 4.12 -5.47 3.06
N ASP A 11 4.80 -6.30 3.84
CA ASP A 11 5.83 -5.87 4.80
C ASP A 11 7.00 -5.21 4.05
N GLN A 12 7.47 -5.82 2.96
CA GLN A 12 8.52 -5.24 2.11
C GLN A 12 8.10 -3.90 1.49
N LEU A 13 6.84 -3.78 1.05
CA LEU A 13 6.32 -2.53 0.51
C LEU A 13 6.17 -1.45 1.58
N ALA A 14 5.70 -1.80 2.78
CA ALA A 14 5.57 -0.87 3.89
C ALA A 14 6.95 -0.32 4.30
N GLU A 15 7.97 -1.16 4.34
CA GLU A 15 9.36 -0.76 4.58
C GLU A 15 9.82 0.26 3.54
N ALA A 16 9.69 -0.08 2.26
CA ALA A 16 10.13 0.78 1.17
C ALA A 16 9.40 2.14 1.15
N ILE A 17 8.09 2.15 1.39
CA ILE A 17 7.33 3.41 1.50
C ILE A 17 7.87 4.25 2.67
N THR A 18 8.06 3.62 3.83
CA THR A 18 8.53 4.29 5.05
C THR A 18 9.91 4.91 4.85
N GLU A 19 10.87 4.16 4.30
CA GLU A 19 12.21 4.67 4.00
C GLU A 19 12.18 5.87 3.05
N ASN A 20 11.33 5.81 2.01
CA ASN A 20 11.19 6.91 1.06
C ASN A 20 10.53 8.14 1.67
N MET A 21 9.55 7.97 2.56
CA MET A 21 8.93 9.09 3.29
C MET A 21 9.95 9.83 4.17
N VAL A 22 10.76 9.07 4.92
CA VAL A 22 11.86 9.63 5.72
C VAL A 22 12.87 10.36 4.83
N LYS A 23 13.27 9.75 3.71
CA LYS A 23 14.28 10.30 2.80
C LYS A 23 13.81 11.56 2.06
N ILE A 24 12.57 11.58 1.58
CA ILE A 24 12.06 12.65 0.70
C ILE A 24 11.48 13.80 1.53
N LEU A 25 10.73 13.49 2.58
CA LEU A 25 9.99 14.48 3.36
C LEU A 25 10.66 14.81 4.70
N GLY A 26 11.67 14.05 5.13
CA GLY A 26 12.38 14.29 6.40
C GLY A 26 11.54 14.03 7.66
N VAL A 27 10.41 13.34 7.51
CA VAL A 27 9.55 12.93 8.64
C VAL A 27 10.25 11.84 9.46
N LYS A 28 9.88 11.73 10.75
CA LYS A 28 10.41 10.65 11.57
C LYS A 28 9.76 9.34 11.19
N ARG A 29 10.48 8.24 11.35
CA ARG A 29 10.02 6.92 10.95
C ARG A 29 8.75 6.51 11.71
N GLU A 30 8.69 6.83 12.99
CA GLU A 30 7.55 6.55 13.89
C GLU A 30 6.29 7.37 13.56
N GLU A 31 6.40 8.44 12.77
CA GLU A 31 5.26 9.25 12.32
C GLU A 31 4.61 8.66 11.06
N VAL A 32 5.25 7.67 10.42
CA VAL A 32 4.77 7.06 9.18
C VAL A 32 3.94 5.81 9.50
N ILE A 33 2.64 5.88 9.19
CA ILE A 33 1.70 4.77 9.34
C ILE A 33 1.23 4.35 7.94
N VAL A 34 1.45 3.08 7.58
CA VAL A 34 1.03 2.51 6.30
C VAL A 34 -0.16 1.59 6.51
N VAL A 35 -1.27 1.86 5.81
CA VAL A 35 -2.47 1.02 5.81
C VAL A 35 -2.73 0.50 4.40
N PHE A 36 -2.72 -0.82 4.25
CA PHE A 36 -3.14 -1.46 3.00
C PHE A 36 -4.64 -1.70 3.01
N THR A 37 -5.36 -0.97 2.17
CA THR A 37 -6.77 -1.27 1.89
C THR A 37 -6.85 -2.22 0.71
N GLU A 38 -7.45 -3.39 0.90
CA GLU A 38 -7.61 -4.42 -0.14
C GLU A 38 -9.07 -4.69 -0.47
N ALA A 39 -9.33 -5.00 -1.73
CA ALA A 39 -10.60 -5.55 -2.17
C ALA A 39 -10.36 -6.60 -3.26
N ALA A 40 -11.24 -7.60 -3.30
CA ALA A 40 -11.23 -8.61 -4.35
C ALA A 40 -11.38 -7.97 -5.73
N HIS A 41 -10.72 -8.51 -6.76
CA HIS A 41 -10.79 -8.00 -8.14
C HIS A 41 -12.23 -7.72 -8.59
N GLY A 42 -13.17 -8.63 -8.27
CA GLY A 42 -14.58 -8.49 -8.61
C GLY A 42 -15.30 -7.26 -8.03
N ASN A 43 -14.69 -6.58 -7.06
CA ASN A 43 -15.24 -5.40 -6.39
C ASN A 43 -14.66 -4.07 -6.94
N TRP A 44 -13.72 -4.12 -7.89
CA TRP A 44 -13.14 -2.91 -8.47
C TRP A 44 -13.79 -2.58 -9.81
N TYR A 45 -14.15 -1.31 -9.98
CA TYR A 45 -14.71 -0.78 -11.22
C TYR A 45 -13.98 0.50 -11.58
N ALA A 46 -13.62 0.66 -12.85
CA ALA A 46 -13.16 1.92 -13.41
C ALA A 46 -14.04 2.30 -14.60
N SER A 47 -14.54 3.55 -14.61
CA SER A 47 -15.43 4.06 -15.66
C SER A 47 -16.65 3.16 -15.92
N GLY A 48 -17.18 2.53 -14.87
CA GLY A 48 -18.32 1.61 -14.94
C GLY A 48 -18.00 0.19 -15.40
N VAL A 49 -16.74 -0.12 -15.70
CA VAL A 49 -16.30 -1.46 -16.15
C VAL A 49 -15.57 -2.17 -15.01
N ARG A 50 -15.94 -3.43 -14.75
CA ARG A 50 -15.27 -4.28 -13.76
C ARG A 50 -13.83 -4.57 -14.20
N LEU A 51 -12.88 -4.35 -13.29
CA LEU A 51 -11.47 -4.61 -13.51
C LEU A 51 -11.07 -6.06 -13.21
#